data_AF-A0A662QZI1-F1
#
_entry.id   AF-A0A662QZI1-F1
#
_cell.length_a   1.000
_cell.length_b   1.000
_cell.length_c   1.000
_cell.angle_alpha   90.00
_cell.angle_beta   90.00
_cell.angle_gamma   90.00
#
_symmetry.space_group_name_H-M   'P 1'
#
loop_
_entity.id
_entity.type
_entity.pdbx_description
1 polymer ?
#
loop_
_entity_poly.entity_id
_entity_poly.type
_entity_poly.pdbx_seq_one_letter_code
_entity_poly.pdbx_strand_id
1 'polypeptide(L)'
;MLRLSRLYDLIYNPRHSTGKKGQWFIISAIVISSAFLVISMLFKSYYLVDTSSVARIDEDYYFENIASGLNKTVDVSDCSNITKNLDKFIEFAREEMGKRGKYLEVDYTVNPVCPPKRVVFRLVSLKSHQMTIRDTWTYP
;
A
#
# COMPACT_ATOMS: atom_id res chain seq x y z
N MET A 1 -31.14 -64.14 -55.93
CA MET A 1 -30.17 -63.02 -55.80
C MET A 1 -30.93 -61.71 -55.56
N LEU A 2 -30.91 -61.25 -54.29
CA LEU A 2 -30.86 -59.86 -53.78
C LEU A 2 -31.54 -58.76 -54.64
N ARG A 3 -32.73 -58.21 -54.33
CA ARG A 3 -33.11 -57.32 -53.19
C ARG A 3 -32.03 -56.29 -52.84
N LEU A 4 -32.07 -55.10 -53.46
CA LEU A 4 -31.30 -53.90 -53.05
C LEU A 4 -31.77 -52.62 -53.78
N SER A 5 -33.02 -52.19 -53.56
CA SER A 5 -33.52 -50.94 -54.18
C SER A 5 -34.46 -50.12 -53.29
N ARG A 6 -34.29 -50.23 -51.96
CA ARG A 6 -35.21 -49.59 -51.00
C ARG A 6 -34.50 -49.02 -49.76
N LEU A 7 -33.36 -48.36 -49.94
CA LEU A 7 -32.53 -47.86 -48.83
C LEU A 7 -31.95 -46.45 -49.00
N TYR A 8 -32.49 -45.62 -49.90
CA TYR A 8 -32.03 -44.23 -50.07
C TYR A 8 -33.04 -43.15 -49.68
N ASP A 9 -34.21 -43.50 -49.15
CA ASP A 9 -35.21 -42.52 -48.66
C ASP A 9 -35.01 -42.11 -47.19
N LEU A 10 -33.80 -42.32 -46.63
CA LEU A 10 -33.47 -41.94 -45.25
C LEU A 10 -32.43 -40.83 -45.16
N ILE A 11 -32.40 -39.92 -46.13
CA ILE A 11 -31.86 -38.57 -45.89
C ILE A 11 -32.98 -37.77 -45.22
N TYR A 12 -33.16 -38.07 -43.93
CA TYR A 12 -33.90 -37.26 -42.99
C TYR A 12 -33.34 -35.83 -43.07
N ASN A 13 -34.13 -34.96 -43.68
CA ASN A 13 -33.89 -33.53 -43.78
C ASN A 13 -34.54 -32.85 -42.56
N PRO A 14 -33.79 -32.42 -41.53
CA PRO A 14 -34.36 -31.56 -40.52
C PRO A 14 -34.34 -30.13 -41.05
N ARG A 15 -35.26 -29.80 -41.97
CA ARG A 15 -35.78 -28.43 -42.06
C ARG A 15 -36.69 -28.20 -40.86
N HIS A 16 -36.10 -28.12 -39.68
CA HIS A 16 -36.79 -27.59 -38.51
C HIS A 16 -36.50 -26.08 -38.46
N SER A 17 -37.49 -25.30 -38.89
CA SER A 17 -37.53 -23.84 -38.80
C SER A 17 -37.68 -23.39 -37.33
N THR A 18 -36.70 -23.71 -36.50
CA THR A 18 -36.48 -23.17 -35.14
C THR A 18 -35.10 -22.53 -34.99
N GLY A 19 -34.35 -22.38 -36.08
CA GLY A 19 -32.94 -21.97 -36.10
C GLY A 19 -32.64 -20.52 -35.75
N LYS A 20 -33.60 -19.59 -35.83
CA LYS A 20 -33.34 -18.17 -35.53
C LYS A 20 -33.15 -17.90 -34.03
N LYS A 21 -33.96 -18.52 -33.16
CA LYS A 21 -33.92 -18.23 -31.71
C LYS A 21 -32.66 -18.76 -31.03
N GLY A 22 -32.20 -19.96 -31.41
CA GLY A 22 -30.97 -20.55 -30.88
C GLY A 22 -29.69 -19.84 -31.33
N GLN A 23 -29.65 -19.35 -32.57
CA GLN A 23 -28.51 -18.57 -33.08
C GLN A 23 -28.33 -17.25 -32.31
N TRP A 24 -29.42 -16.53 -32.01
CA TRP A 24 -29.35 -15.32 -31.21
C TRP A 24 -28.86 -15.57 -29.77
N PHE A 25 -29.17 -16.73 -29.19
CA PHE A 25 -28.68 -17.10 -27.86
C PHE A 25 -27.15 -17.24 -27.84
N ILE A 26 -26.57 -17.95 -28.82
CA ILE A 26 -25.12 -18.14 -28.93
C ILE A 26 -24.42 -16.79 -29.13
N ILE A 27 -24.95 -15.93 -29.99
CA ILE A 27 -24.39 -14.59 -30.22
C ILE A 27 -24.43 -13.76 -28.94
N SER A 28 -25.55 -13.77 -28.21
CA SER A 28 -25.66 -13.03 -26.94
C SER A 28 -24.68 -13.53 -25.87
N ALA A 29 -24.46 -14.85 -25.79
CA ALA A 29 -23.51 -15.43 -24.84
C ALA A 29 -22.07 -14.99 -25.12
N ILE A 30 -21.69 -14.91 -26.40
CA ILE A 30 -20.36 -14.43 -26.81
C ILE A 30 -20.18 -12.95 -26.46
N VAL A 31 -21.20 -12.12 -26.73
CA VAL A 31 -21.16 -10.67 -26.43
C VAL A 31 -21.10 -10.41 -24.92
N ILE A 32 -21.87 -11.15 -24.12
CA ILE A 32 -21.83 -11.03 -22.66
C ILE A 32 -20.46 -11.48 -22.13
N SER A 33 -19.92 -12.59 -22.64
CA SER A 33 -18.61 -13.10 -22.22
C SER A 33 -17.47 -12.12 -22.56
N SER A 34 -17.52 -11.48 -23.74
CA SER A 34 -16.53 -10.47 -24.10
C SER A 34 -16.66 -9.21 -23.26
N ALA A 35 -17.87 -8.76 -22.94
CA ALA A 35 -18.11 -7.65 -22.03
C ALA A 35 -17.55 -7.94 -20.63
N PHE A 36 -17.79 -9.13 -20.07
CA PHE A 36 -17.21 -9.53 -18.78
C PHE A 36 -15.68 -9.57 -18.80
N LEU A 37 -15.07 -10.00 -19.92
CA LEU A 37 -13.62 -10.04 -20.07
C LEU A 37 -13.01 -8.63 -20.06
N VAL A 38 -13.62 -7.69 -20.80
CA VAL A 38 -13.21 -6.27 -20.80
C VAL A 38 -13.34 -5.67 -19.39
N ILE A 39 -14.45 -5.92 -18.72
CA ILE A 39 -14.68 -5.46 -17.35
C ILE A 39 -13.62 -6.03 -16.39
N SER A 40 -13.29 -7.33 -16.51
CA SER A 40 -12.25 -7.97 -15.71
C SER A 40 -10.87 -7.36 -15.95
N MET A 41 -10.53 -7.01 -17.20
CA MET A 41 -9.29 -6.30 -17.53
C MET A 41 -9.26 -4.90 -16.92
N LEU A 42 -10.36 -4.16 -16.96
CA LEU A 42 -10.46 -2.84 -16.33
C LEU A 42 -10.25 -2.93 -14.82
N PHE A 43 -10.90 -3.88 -14.14
CA PHE A 43 -10.73 -4.08 -12.71
C PHE A 43 -9.30 -4.51 -12.33
N LYS A 44 -8.63 -5.36 -13.14
CA LYS A 44 -7.21 -5.70 -12.89
C LYS A 44 -6.30 -4.47 -12.90
N SER A 45 -6.58 -3.48 -13.75
CA SER A 45 -5.81 -2.23 -13.76
C SER A 45 -6.00 -1.39 -12.49
N TYR A 46 -7.19 -1.45 -11.87
CA TYR A 46 -7.45 -0.75 -10.60
C TYR A 46 -6.83 -1.44 -9.39
N TYR A 47 -6.70 -2.78 -9.41
CA TYR A 47 -6.00 -3.51 -8.34
C TYR A 47 -4.47 -3.35 -8.36
N LEU A 48 -3.92 -2.82 -9.45
CA LEU A 48 -2.51 -2.44 -9.57
C LEU A 48 -2.23 -0.99 -9.17
N VAL A 49 -3.21 -0.28 -8.57
CA VAL A 49 -2.90 1.00 -7.92
C VAL A 49 -1.94 0.70 -6.78
N ASP A 50 -0.71 1.18 -6.95
CA ASP A 50 0.41 0.93 -6.06
C ASP A 50 0.12 1.53 -4.67
N THR A 51 -0.43 0.70 -3.78
CA THR A 51 -0.76 1.08 -2.39
C THR A 51 0.49 1.43 -1.58
N SER A 52 1.68 1.12 -2.07
CA SER A 52 2.94 1.55 -1.45
C SER A 52 3.11 3.08 -1.47
N SER A 53 2.54 3.77 -2.47
CA SER A 53 2.61 5.24 -2.56
C SER A 53 1.89 5.93 -1.41
N VAL A 54 0.72 5.43 -1.01
CA VAL A 54 -0.04 5.95 0.14
C VAL A 54 0.67 5.62 1.45
N ALA A 55 1.26 4.44 1.57
CA ALA A 55 2.03 4.05 2.76
C ALA A 55 3.28 4.94 2.98
N ARG A 56 3.92 5.41 1.90
CA ARG A 56 5.04 6.35 1.97
C ARG A 56 4.63 7.72 2.52
N ILE A 57 3.50 8.26 2.06
CA ILE A 57 2.97 9.55 2.52
C ILE A 57 2.73 9.54 4.04
N ASP A 58 2.21 8.42 4.56
CA ASP A 58 2.01 8.26 6.00
C ASP A 58 3.33 8.25 6.77
N GLU A 59 4.34 7.52 6.29
CA GLU A 59 5.64 7.39 6.96
C GLU A 59 6.42 8.70 7.04
N ASP A 60 6.43 9.48 5.96
CA ASP A 60 7.06 10.80 5.93
C ASP A 60 6.38 11.74 6.94
N TYR A 61 5.05 11.72 7.03
CA TYR A 61 4.29 12.51 8.01
C TYR A 61 4.64 12.15 9.47
N TYR A 62 4.74 10.86 9.81
CA TYR A 62 5.15 10.46 11.17
C TYR A 62 6.59 10.89 11.46
N PHE A 63 7.48 10.78 10.48
CA PHE A 63 8.87 11.15 10.65
C PHE A 63 9.02 12.66 10.93
N GLU A 64 8.37 13.50 10.14
CA GLU A 64 8.37 14.96 10.33
C GLU A 64 7.77 15.35 11.69
N ASN A 65 6.69 14.69 12.12
CA ASN A 65 6.07 14.97 13.41
C ASN A 65 7.00 14.59 14.59
N ILE A 66 7.74 13.49 14.46
CA ILE A 66 8.76 13.10 15.46
C ILE A 66 9.91 14.10 15.48
N ALA A 67 10.41 14.52 14.32
CA ALA A 67 11.49 15.50 14.22
C ALA A 67 11.08 16.86 14.84
N SER A 68 9.87 17.32 14.54
CA SER A 68 9.28 18.52 15.13
C SER A 68 9.10 18.38 16.65
N GLY A 69 8.63 17.22 17.12
CA GLY A 69 8.48 16.92 18.54
C GLY A 69 9.81 16.89 19.31
N LEU A 70 10.89 16.38 18.71
CA LEU A 70 12.22 16.42 19.29
C LEU A 70 12.72 17.87 19.47
N ASN A 71 12.60 18.70 18.43
CA ASN A 71 12.99 20.10 18.49
C ASN A 71 12.19 20.86 19.55
N LYS A 72 10.87 20.66 19.59
CA LYS A 72 10.00 21.27 20.62
C LYS A 72 10.36 20.81 22.04
N THR A 73 10.78 19.55 22.19
CA THR A 73 11.25 19.04 23.49
C THR A 73 12.51 19.77 23.93
N VAL A 74 13.44 20.07 23.01
CA VAL A 74 14.63 20.88 23.31
C VAL A 74 14.25 22.30 23.74
N ASP A 75 13.28 22.93 23.07
CA ASP A 75 12.83 24.29 23.39
C ASP A 75 12.24 24.42 24.79
N VAL A 76 11.33 23.51 25.12
CA VAL A 76 10.56 23.56 26.37
C VAL A 76 11.40 23.05 27.56
N SER A 77 12.46 22.31 27.32
CA SER A 77 13.27 21.71 28.39
C SER A 77 14.31 22.65 28.95
N ASP A 78 14.47 22.63 30.27
CA ASP A 78 15.62 23.26 30.93
C ASP A 78 16.92 22.51 30.66
N CYS A 79 18.04 23.23 30.68
CA CYS A 79 19.38 22.65 30.45
C CYS A 79 19.71 21.47 31.37
N SER A 80 19.22 21.48 32.61
CA SER A 80 19.41 20.41 33.59
C SER A 80 18.56 19.17 33.30
N ASN A 81 17.44 19.34 32.60
CA ASN A 81 16.42 18.29 32.39
C ASN A 81 16.28 17.87 30.92
N ILE A 82 17.03 18.47 30.01
CA ILE A 82 16.92 18.25 28.56
C ILE A 82 17.10 16.78 28.18
N THR A 83 18.12 16.11 28.72
CA THR A 83 18.36 14.68 28.46
C THR A 83 17.18 13.84 28.93
N LYS A 84 16.70 14.09 30.15
CA LYS A 84 15.56 13.36 30.74
C LYS A 84 14.27 13.56 29.94
N ASN A 85 14.03 14.77 29.45
CA ASN A 85 12.84 15.08 28.67
C ASN A 85 12.91 14.49 27.26
N LEU A 86 14.09 14.54 26.62
CA LEU A 86 14.34 13.89 25.34
C LEU A 86 14.17 12.37 25.46
N ASP A 87 14.74 11.74 26.48
CA ASP A 87 14.60 10.29 26.70
C ASP A 87 13.14 9.88 26.86
N LYS A 88 12.37 10.62 27.65
CA LYS A 88 10.92 10.37 27.82
C LYS A 88 10.15 10.53 26.52
N PHE A 89 10.46 11.57 25.74
CA PHE A 89 9.83 11.78 24.45
C PHE A 89 10.16 10.64 23.49
N ILE A 90 11.42 10.23 23.42
CA ILE A 90 11.88 9.12 22.57
C ILE A 90 11.22 7.80 22.98
N GLU A 91 11.10 7.53 24.28
CA GLU A 91 10.42 6.34 24.79
C GLU A 91 8.94 6.33 24.38
N PHE A 92 8.24 7.45 24.61
CA PHE A 92 6.84 7.61 24.19
C PHE A 92 6.67 7.43 22.68
N ALA A 93 7.51 8.09 21.88
CA ALA A 93 7.45 8.00 20.43
C ALA A 93 7.76 6.58 19.94
N ARG A 94 8.69 5.87 20.60
CA ARG A 94 9.01 4.48 20.27
C ARG A 94 7.85 3.54 20.60
N GLU A 95 7.17 3.73 21.72
CA GLU A 95 5.98 2.94 22.08
C GLU A 95 4.85 3.14 21.07
N GLU A 96 4.56 4.40 20.72
CA GLU A 96 3.49 4.75 19.78
C GLU A 96 3.77 4.26 18.36
N MET A 97 5.02 4.35 17.90
CA MET A 97 5.43 3.78 16.62
C MET A 97 5.41 2.23 16.65
N GLY A 98 5.79 1.63 17.77
CA GLY A 98 5.75 0.18 17.98
C GLY A 98 4.34 -0.40 17.83
N LYS A 99 3.32 0.29 18.36
CA LYS A 99 1.89 -0.08 18.17
C LYS A 99 1.46 -0.10 16.70
N ARG A 100 2.16 0.65 15.85
CA ARG A 100 1.91 0.76 14.40
C ARG A 100 2.82 -0.15 13.58
N GLY A 101 3.58 -1.05 14.22
CA GLY A 101 4.52 -1.95 13.56
C GLY A 101 5.78 -1.27 13.00
N LYS A 102 6.13 -0.09 13.52
CA LYS A 102 7.30 0.69 13.11
C LYS A 102 8.33 0.72 14.25
N TYR A 103 9.61 0.78 13.88
CA TYR A 103 10.73 0.83 14.82
C TYR A 103 11.43 2.18 14.74
N LEU A 104 11.46 2.90 15.86
CA LEU A 104 12.11 4.20 15.99
C LEU A 104 13.45 4.07 16.73
N GLU A 105 14.51 4.51 16.08
CA GLU A 105 15.89 4.57 16.58
C GLU A 105 16.35 6.02 16.60
N VAL A 106 16.78 6.51 17.76
CA VAL A 106 17.23 7.89 17.95
C VAL A 106 18.55 7.87 18.72
N ASP A 107 19.59 8.46 18.13
CA ASP A 107 20.88 8.75 18.75
C ASP A 107 21.10 10.26 18.74
N TYR A 108 21.40 10.81 19.92
CA TYR A 108 21.54 12.24 20.12
C TYR A 108 22.65 12.57 21.11
N THR A 109 23.12 13.81 21.08
CA THR A 109 24.17 14.28 21.98
C THR A 109 23.89 15.69 22.40
N VAL A 110 23.84 15.89 23.71
CA VAL A 110 23.60 17.20 24.33
C VAL A 110 24.94 17.81 24.69
N ASN A 111 25.13 19.08 24.34
CA ASN A 111 26.28 19.83 24.83
C ASN A 111 26.09 20.12 26.34
N PRO A 112 27.03 19.73 27.22
CA PRO A 112 26.92 20.00 28.66
C PRO A 112 26.98 21.49 29.01
N VAL A 113 27.44 22.35 28.09
CA VAL A 113 27.55 23.79 28.31
C VAL A 113 26.24 24.48 27.93
N CYS A 114 25.64 25.18 28.88
CA CYS A 114 24.37 25.88 28.74
C CYS A 114 24.46 27.26 29.42
N PRO A 115 24.12 28.39 28.76
CA PRO A 115 23.68 28.58 27.35
C PRO A 115 24.84 28.78 26.36
N PRO A 116 24.68 28.45 25.05
CA PRO A 116 23.45 28.04 24.36
C PRO A 116 23.14 26.54 24.40
N LYS A 117 21.84 26.18 24.37
CA LYS A 117 21.34 24.80 24.33
C LYS A 117 21.59 24.18 22.95
N ARG A 118 22.65 23.40 22.80
CA ARG A 118 22.93 22.70 21.54
C ARG A 118 22.71 21.20 21.68
N VAL A 119 21.90 20.65 20.79
CA VAL A 119 21.64 19.21 20.69
C VAL A 119 21.92 18.75 19.28
N VAL A 120 22.75 17.73 19.14
CA VAL A 120 23.08 17.10 17.85
C VAL A 120 22.34 15.77 17.77
N PHE A 121 21.42 15.64 16.82
CA PHE A 121 20.75 14.38 16.51
C PHE A 121 21.58 13.64 15.45
N ARG A 122 22.36 12.66 15.90
CA ARG A 122 23.29 11.90 15.04
C ARG A 122 22.59 10.85 14.20
N LEU A 123 21.49 10.32 14.70
CA LEU A 123 20.66 9.37 13.96
C LEU A 123 19.23 9.52 14.41
N VAL A 124 18.32 9.78 13.49
CA VAL A 124 16.88 9.57 13.70
C VAL A 124 16.40 8.69 12.58
N SER A 125 16.03 7.45 12.90
CA SER A 125 15.61 6.45 11.93
C SER A 125 14.24 5.89 12.28
N LEU A 126 13.32 5.94 11.32
CA LEU A 126 12.04 5.24 11.38
C LEU A 126 12.06 4.10 10.38
N LYS A 127 11.97 2.86 10.87
CA LYS A 127 11.98 1.64 10.06
C LYS A 127 10.60 1.01 10.07
N SER A 128 10.10 0.61 8.90
CA SER A 128 8.92 -0.22 8.73
C SER A 128 9.28 -1.47 7.94
N HIS A 129 8.29 -2.31 7.65
CA HIS A 129 8.50 -3.49 6.81
C HIS A 129 8.86 -3.14 5.35
N GLN A 130 8.43 -1.96 4.87
CA GLN A 130 8.58 -1.56 3.47
C GLN A 130 9.60 -0.43 3.26
N MET A 131 9.90 0.36 4.30
CA MET A 131 10.74 1.55 4.16
C MET A 131 11.62 1.81 5.38
N THR A 132 12.67 2.58 5.18
CA THR A 132 13.48 3.15 6.25
C THR A 132 13.76 4.61 5.93
N ILE A 133 13.27 5.52 6.75
CA ILE A 133 13.55 6.95 6.68
C ILE A 133 14.62 7.26 7.73
N ARG A 134 15.63 8.05 7.34
CA ARG A 134 16.70 8.48 8.23
C ARG A 134 17.04 9.93 7.99
N ASP A 135 17.32 10.65 9.07
CA ASP A 135 17.82 12.02 9.00
C ASP A 135 18.76 12.32 10.17
N THR A 136 19.55 13.37 10.00
CA THR A 136 20.53 13.88 10.96
C THR A 136 20.53 15.40 10.92
N TRP A 137 20.36 16.04 12.07
CA TRP A 137 20.37 17.50 12.14
C TRP A 137 20.90 18.00 13.48
N THR A 138 21.22 19.29 13.51
CA THR A 138 21.66 19.98 14.72
C THR A 138 20.61 21.01 15.12
N TYR A 139 20.22 20.98 16.39
CA TYR A 139 19.40 22.01 16.99
C TYR A 139 20.30 23.14 17.53
N PRO A 140 20.11 24.40 17.05
CA PRO A 140 20.97 25.53 17.37
C PRO A 140 20.84 26.06 18.80
#